data_AF-A0A091P5R7-F1
#
_entry.id   AF-A0A091P5R7-F1
#
_cell.length_a   1.000
_cell.length_b   1.000
_cell.length_c   1.000
_cell.angle_alpha   90.00
_cell.angle_beta   90.00
_cell.angle_gamma   90.00
#
_symmetry.space_group_name_H-M   'P 1'
#
loop_
_entity.id
_entity.type
_entity.pdbx_description
1 polymer ?
#
loop_
_entity_poly.entity_id
_entity_poly.type
_entity_poly.pdbx_seq_one_letter_code
_entity_poly.pdbx_strand_id
1 'polypeptide(L)'
;SRRTDVVGELRRQLMATEEDDSLSYPPLNVTTGNDTCILFYASNFSLKANSSVLIDLTNATFVMQNVDISSSECSDINTTLSLKYTKPVNGISSLEIRFLMTNKFYGGSARNWSTLDSVEIVQDEEKFAKFNVSVISAPAEYSFHCQLVGTSNLYPARLIPSNNEARNWDVFISKLQIQGFNIENNQFSYASDCTGFFTPGIWMGLVTSIILLWILAYGIHMIMQLTTNSRFDDPKGAALSVPQTE
;
A
#
# COMPACT_ATOMS: atom_id res chain seq x y z
N SER A 1 -23.69 11.82 -0.65
CA SER A 1 -22.87 12.96 -1.09
C SER A 1 -21.39 12.84 -0.74
N ARG A 2 -20.99 12.42 0.47
CA ARG A 2 -19.58 12.37 0.91
C ARG A 2 -18.67 11.31 0.26
N ARG A 3 -19.21 10.42 -0.58
CA ARG A 3 -18.50 9.26 -1.17
C ARG A 3 -17.74 9.59 -2.45
N THR A 4 -18.09 10.71 -3.08
CA THR A 4 -17.52 11.17 -4.36
C THR A 4 -16.43 12.22 -4.18
N ASP A 5 -16.41 12.95 -3.05
CA ASP A 5 -15.40 13.99 -2.82
C ASP A 5 -14.01 13.41 -2.54
N VAL A 6 -13.93 12.30 -1.78
CA VAL A 6 -12.64 11.65 -1.45
C VAL A 6 -11.93 11.08 -2.68
N VAL A 7 -12.67 10.73 -3.74
CA VAL A 7 -12.09 10.21 -4.98
C VAL A 7 -11.53 11.34 -5.86
N GLY A 8 -12.03 12.57 -5.71
CA GLY A 8 -11.64 13.74 -6.51
C GLY A 8 -10.29 14.36 -6.11
N GLU A 9 -9.91 14.28 -4.84
CA GLU A 9 -8.67 14.88 -4.31
C GLU A 9 -7.45 13.95 -4.35
N LEU A 10 -7.63 12.68 -4.73
CA LEU A 10 -6.59 11.65 -4.75
C LEU A 10 -5.71 11.72 -6.01
N ARG A 11 -5.22 12.91 -6.36
CA ARG A 11 -4.18 13.08 -7.40
C ARG A 11 -2.82 12.79 -6.77
N ARG A 12 -2.24 11.64 -7.13
CA ARG A 12 -0.89 11.23 -6.73
C ARG A 12 0.13 12.26 -7.22
N GLN A 13 0.72 13.02 -6.31
CA GLN A 13 1.87 13.86 -6.59
C GLN A 13 3.12 13.13 -6.07
N LEU A 14 3.99 12.69 -6.98
CA LEU A 14 5.32 12.19 -6.61
C LEU A 14 6.13 13.38 -6.08
N MET A 15 6.71 13.25 -4.88
CA MET A 15 7.36 14.33 -4.11
C MET A 15 6.44 15.43 -3.53
N ALA A 16 5.14 15.21 -3.39
CA ALA A 16 4.37 16.09 -2.52
C ALA A 16 4.74 15.80 -1.06
N THR A 17 5.24 16.81 -0.36
CA THR A 17 5.10 16.89 1.09
C THR A 17 3.61 16.82 1.36
N GLU A 18 3.16 15.86 2.17
CA GLU A 18 1.75 15.77 2.53
C GLU A 18 1.31 17.15 3.05
N GLU A 19 0.20 17.69 2.51
CA GLU A 19 -0.43 18.85 3.12
C GLU A 19 -0.68 18.50 4.58
N ASP A 20 -0.10 19.29 5.49
CA ASP A 20 -0.34 19.21 6.93
C ASP A 20 -1.85 19.31 7.15
N ASP A 21 -2.50 18.14 7.25
CA ASP A 21 -3.87 18.02 7.71
C ASP A 21 -3.87 18.65 9.10
N SER A 22 -4.55 19.80 9.21
CA SER A 22 -4.57 20.73 10.35
C SER A 22 -4.99 20.17 11.72
N LEU A 23 -5.07 18.85 11.88
CA LEU A 23 -5.40 18.09 13.08
C LEU A 23 -4.55 16.81 13.15
N SER A 24 -3.23 16.95 13.21
CA SER A 24 -2.34 15.80 13.47
C SER A 24 -2.36 15.45 14.96
N TYR A 25 -3.11 14.41 15.31
CA TYR A 25 -3.08 13.80 16.64
C TYR A 25 -1.93 12.78 16.72
N PRO A 26 -1.36 12.53 17.91
CA PRO A 26 -0.28 11.56 18.06
C PRO A 26 -0.76 10.13 17.73
N PRO A 27 0.13 9.26 17.28
CA PRO A 27 -0.17 7.84 17.10
C PRO A 27 -0.55 7.19 18.43
N LEU A 28 -1.39 6.16 18.37
CA LEU A 28 -1.63 5.27 19.50
C LEU A 28 -0.38 4.42 19.74
N ASN A 29 0.11 4.41 20.97
CA ASN A 29 1.25 3.60 21.37
C ASN A 29 0.85 2.53 22.40
N VAL A 30 1.39 1.33 22.23
CA VAL A 30 1.27 0.24 23.19
C VAL A 30 2.64 0.00 23.81
N THR A 31 2.71 0.10 25.13
CA THR A 31 3.96 -0.06 25.89
C THR A 31 3.96 -1.39 26.65
N THR A 32 5.06 -2.12 26.56
CA THR A 32 5.33 -3.30 27.38
C THR A 32 6.47 -2.96 28.33
N GLY A 33 6.13 -2.64 29.58
CA GLY A 33 7.10 -2.09 30.53
C GLY A 33 7.50 -0.66 30.16
N ASN A 34 8.80 -0.44 29.94
CA ASN A 34 9.33 0.89 29.57
C ASN A 34 9.44 1.11 28.05
N ASP A 35 9.29 0.06 27.25
CA ASP A 35 9.51 0.11 25.81
C ASP A 35 8.20 0.13 25.04
N THR A 36 8.17 0.89 23.95
CA THR A 36 7.04 0.91 23.01
C THR A 36 7.15 -0.27 22.06
N CYS A 37 6.09 -1.05 21.96
CA CYS A 37 6.05 -2.27 21.17
C CYS A 37 5.23 -2.10 19.88
N ILE A 38 4.09 -1.40 19.94
CA ILE A 38 3.24 -1.12 18.79
C ILE A 38 3.01 0.37 18.66
N LEU A 39 3.10 0.86 17.43
CA LEU A 39 2.59 2.16 17.04
C LEU A 39 1.51 1.97 15.97
N PHE A 40 0.41 2.67 16.13
CA PHE A 40 -0.74 2.62 15.24
C PHE A 40 -1.26 4.02 14.98
N TYR A 41 -1.47 4.35 13.71
CA TYR A 41 -2.01 5.63 13.28
C TYR A 41 -2.93 5.44 12.08
N ALA A 42 -3.99 6.24 12.03
CA ALA A 42 -4.86 6.37 10.88
C ALA A 42 -5.55 7.73 10.92
N SER A 43 -5.77 8.35 9.76
CA SER A 43 -6.58 9.57 9.61
C SER A 43 -8.09 9.32 9.71
N ASN A 44 -8.52 8.12 9.31
CA ASN A 44 -9.89 7.67 9.44
C ASN A 44 -9.85 6.20 9.80
N PHE A 45 -10.54 5.83 10.87
CA PHE A 45 -10.75 4.46 11.28
C PHE A 45 -12.25 4.23 11.51
N SER A 46 -12.92 3.72 10.48
CA SER A 46 -14.36 3.49 10.51
C SER A 46 -14.74 2.09 10.04
N LEU A 47 -15.82 1.58 10.61
CA LEU A 47 -16.40 0.29 10.30
C LEU A 47 -17.87 0.45 9.97
N LYS A 48 -18.41 -0.50 9.22
CA LYS A 48 -19.82 -0.56 8.89
C LYS A 48 -20.34 -1.95 9.17
N ALA A 49 -21.21 -2.07 10.17
CA ALA A 49 -21.87 -3.32 10.53
C ALA A 49 -23.21 -3.47 9.77
N ASN A 50 -23.50 -4.68 9.31
CA ASN A 50 -24.73 -5.08 8.61
C ASN A 50 -25.15 -4.09 7.51
N SER A 51 -24.18 -3.57 6.75
CA SER A 51 -24.40 -2.62 5.66
C SER A 51 -25.16 -1.33 6.02
N SER A 52 -25.34 -1.00 7.31
CA SER A 52 -26.24 0.09 7.74
C SER A 52 -25.66 0.91 8.88
N VAL A 53 -25.07 0.27 9.88
CA VAL A 53 -24.57 0.94 11.09
C VAL A 53 -23.12 1.36 10.85
N LEU A 54 -22.89 2.66 10.68
CA LEU A 54 -21.54 3.23 10.59
C LEU A 54 -21.01 3.49 12.01
N ILE A 55 -19.78 3.06 12.25
CA ILE A 55 -19.06 3.20 13.52
C ILE A 55 -17.77 3.94 13.20
N ASP A 56 -17.64 5.18 13.66
CA ASP A 56 -16.40 5.94 13.54
C ASP A 56 -15.62 5.84 14.85
N LEU A 57 -14.46 5.20 14.79
CA LEU A 57 -13.60 4.98 15.96
C LEU A 57 -12.47 6.01 16.03
N THR A 58 -12.23 6.78 14.97
CA THR A 58 -11.08 7.69 14.83
C THR A 58 -10.87 8.59 16.05
N ASN A 59 -11.93 9.30 16.46
CA ASN A 59 -11.87 10.23 17.59
C ASN A 59 -11.65 9.48 18.92
N ALA A 60 -12.32 8.33 19.10
CA ALA A 60 -12.16 7.52 20.30
C ALA A 60 -10.74 6.92 20.43
N THR A 61 -10.14 6.50 19.32
CA THR A 61 -8.80 5.88 19.29
C THR A 61 -7.69 6.90 19.48
N PHE A 62 -7.69 8.00 18.73
CA PHE A 62 -6.50 8.86 18.62
C PHE A 62 -6.61 10.20 19.35
N VAL A 63 -7.81 10.78 19.41
CA VAL A 63 -8.01 12.12 19.99
C VAL A 63 -8.36 12.04 21.46
N MET A 64 -9.39 11.27 21.81
CA MET A 64 -9.79 11.06 23.21
C MET A 64 -9.01 9.93 23.90
N GLN A 65 -8.41 9.02 23.13
CA GLN A 65 -7.69 7.83 23.61
C GLN A 65 -8.47 7.02 24.68
N ASN A 66 -9.78 6.90 24.51
CA ASN A 66 -10.66 6.16 25.42
C ASN A 66 -10.81 4.67 25.00
N VAL A 67 -9.78 4.13 24.33
CA VAL A 67 -9.74 2.76 23.87
C VAL A 67 -8.98 1.91 24.89
N ASP A 68 -9.53 0.74 25.23
CA ASP A 68 -8.83 -0.21 26.09
C ASP A 68 -7.88 -1.06 25.23
N ILE A 69 -6.59 -0.96 25.54
CA ILE A 69 -5.50 -1.65 24.85
C ILE A 69 -4.87 -2.77 25.70
N SER A 70 -5.43 -3.07 26.87
CA SER A 70 -4.84 -3.97 27.87
C SER A 70 -4.70 -5.42 27.38
N SER A 71 -5.51 -5.85 26.40
CA SER A 71 -5.40 -7.16 25.75
C SER A 71 -4.41 -7.21 24.59
N SER A 72 -3.61 -6.15 24.38
CA SER A 72 -2.53 -6.17 23.41
C SER A 72 -1.34 -6.99 23.91
N GLU A 73 -0.79 -7.82 23.04
CA GLU A 73 0.33 -8.71 23.36
C GLU A 73 1.53 -8.41 22.46
N CYS A 74 2.72 -8.44 23.06
CA CYS A 74 3.97 -8.08 22.42
C CYS A 74 4.99 -9.20 22.63
N SER A 75 5.54 -9.72 21.54
CA SER A 75 6.63 -10.69 21.56
C SER A 75 7.55 -10.44 20.37
N ASP A 76 8.77 -10.98 20.41
CA ASP A 76 9.73 -10.83 19.31
C ASP A 76 9.26 -11.50 18.01
N ILE A 77 8.32 -12.44 18.12
CA ILE A 77 7.82 -13.27 17.02
C ILE A 77 6.40 -12.87 16.62
N ASN A 78 5.50 -12.69 17.59
CA ASN A 78 4.09 -12.43 17.35
C ASN A 78 3.64 -11.21 18.18
N THR A 79 2.92 -10.30 17.55
CA THR A 79 2.41 -9.10 18.21
C THR A 79 0.94 -8.93 17.86
N THR A 80 0.10 -8.75 18.86
CA THR A 80 -1.34 -8.53 18.69
C THR A 80 -1.70 -7.17 19.25
N LEU A 81 -2.14 -6.25 18.39
CA LEU A 81 -2.76 -5.00 18.84
C LEU A 81 -4.24 -5.27 19.06
N SER A 82 -4.73 -5.13 20.29
CA SER A 82 -6.16 -5.21 20.58
C SER A 82 -6.72 -3.85 20.98
N LEU A 83 -7.83 -3.48 20.35
CA LEU A 83 -8.54 -2.23 20.57
C LEU A 83 -9.96 -2.54 21.03
N LYS A 84 -10.23 -2.43 22.33
CA LYS A 84 -11.55 -2.70 22.92
C LYS A 84 -12.29 -1.39 23.20
N TYR A 85 -13.52 -1.32 22.69
CA TYR A 85 -14.42 -0.17 22.81
C TYR A 85 -15.69 -0.56 23.57
N THR A 86 -16.03 0.19 24.61
CA THR A 86 -17.28 0.03 25.34
C THR A 86 -18.37 0.91 24.76
N LYS A 87 -19.50 0.31 24.37
CA LYS A 87 -20.68 0.99 23.80
C LYS A 87 -20.35 1.96 22.66
N PRO A 88 -19.69 1.51 21.57
CA PRO A 88 -19.28 2.40 20.48
C PRO A 88 -20.47 3.02 19.73
N VAL A 89 -21.59 2.29 19.62
CA VAL A 89 -22.84 2.74 18.98
C VAL A 89 -24.06 2.09 19.64
N ASN A 90 -25.23 2.68 19.44
CA ASN A 90 -26.49 2.10 19.90
C ASN A 90 -26.71 0.71 19.28
N GLY A 91 -26.85 -0.32 20.12
CA GLY A 91 -27.04 -1.71 19.71
C GLY A 91 -25.77 -2.57 19.72
N ILE A 92 -24.61 -2.00 20.04
CA ILE A 92 -23.35 -2.74 20.27
C ILE A 92 -22.84 -2.38 21.66
N SER A 93 -22.73 -3.36 22.55
CA SER A 93 -22.30 -3.16 23.93
C SER A 93 -20.77 -3.19 24.09
N SER A 94 -20.09 -4.04 23.33
CA SER A 94 -18.63 -4.19 23.32
C SER A 94 -18.16 -4.49 21.90
N LEU A 95 -17.06 -3.86 21.49
CA LEU A 95 -16.41 -4.12 20.20
C LEU A 95 -14.90 -4.19 20.41
N GLU A 96 -14.30 -5.33 20.08
CA GLU A 96 -12.85 -5.52 20.12
C GLU A 96 -12.32 -5.75 18.70
N ILE A 97 -11.27 -5.02 18.33
CA ILE A 97 -10.62 -5.14 17.03
C ILE A 97 -9.17 -5.54 17.27
N ARG A 98 -8.77 -6.68 16.71
CA ARG A 98 -7.45 -7.27 16.89
C ARG A 98 -6.68 -7.29 15.57
N PHE A 99 -5.48 -6.74 15.57
CA PHE A 99 -4.53 -6.81 14.46
C PHE A 99 -3.42 -7.79 14.85
N LEU A 100 -3.37 -8.94 14.17
CA LEU A 100 -2.39 -9.99 14.45
C LEU A 100 -1.23 -9.86 13.48
N MET A 101 -0.07 -9.49 14.02
CA MET A 101 1.17 -9.31 13.28
C MET A 101 2.18 -10.38 13.65
N THR A 102 2.99 -10.82 12.70
CA THR A 102 4.09 -11.75 12.93
C THR A 102 5.38 -11.24 12.32
N ASN A 103 6.49 -11.65 12.92
CA ASN A 103 7.83 -11.33 12.50
C ASN A 103 8.51 -12.61 12.02
N LYS A 104 8.88 -12.65 10.73
CA LYS A 104 9.45 -13.84 10.11
C LYS A 104 10.69 -13.53 9.30
N PHE A 105 11.73 -14.34 9.49
CA PHE A 105 12.93 -14.29 8.66
C PHE A 105 12.68 -14.90 7.28
N TYR A 106 12.94 -14.13 6.22
CA TYR A 106 12.84 -14.59 4.84
C TYR A 106 14.23 -14.74 4.23
N GLY A 107 14.68 -15.99 4.05
CA GLY A 107 16.01 -16.32 3.53
C GLY A 107 16.33 -15.70 2.16
N GLY A 108 15.34 -15.53 1.28
CA GLY A 108 15.54 -14.88 -0.02
C GLY A 108 15.91 -13.40 0.07
N SER A 109 15.50 -12.72 1.14
CA SER A 109 15.85 -11.32 1.41
C SER A 109 16.96 -11.16 2.47
N ALA A 110 17.32 -12.26 3.15
CA ALA A 110 18.17 -12.28 4.34
C ALA A 110 17.76 -11.25 5.41
N ARG A 111 16.45 -11.02 5.58
CA ARG A 111 15.88 -10.02 6.48
C ARG A 111 14.62 -10.55 7.17
N ASN A 112 14.32 -9.95 8.32
CA ASN A 112 13.07 -10.12 9.04
C ASN A 112 11.98 -9.23 8.44
N TRP A 113 10.78 -9.77 8.30
CA TRP A 113 9.62 -9.06 7.80
C TRP A 113 8.49 -9.15 8.81
N SER A 114 7.91 -7.98 9.10
CA SER A 114 6.66 -7.84 9.81
C SER A 114 5.51 -8.01 8.81
N THR A 115 4.62 -8.97 9.05
CA THR A 115 3.40 -9.19 8.26
C THR A 115 2.18 -9.02 9.16
N LEU A 116 1.14 -8.34 8.66
CA LEU A 116 -0.18 -8.39 9.29
C LEU A 116 -0.90 -9.60 8.71
N ASP A 117 -1.11 -10.63 9.51
CA ASP A 117 -1.65 -11.91 9.04
C ASP A 117 -3.17 -11.89 8.98
N SER A 118 -3.80 -11.34 10.03
CA SER A 118 -5.26 -11.24 10.09
C SER A 118 -5.73 -10.06 10.93
N VAL A 119 -6.92 -9.58 10.58
CA VAL A 119 -7.70 -8.63 11.40
C VAL A 119 -8.93 -9.36 11.91
N GLU A 120 -9.15 -9.33 13.21
CA GLU A 120 -10.27 -9.99 13.87
C GLU A 120 -11.15 -8.93 14.53
N ILE A 121 -12.47 -9.08 14.40
CA ILE A 121 -13.46 -8.22 15.04
C ILE A 121 -14.33 -9.10 15.92
N VAL A 122 -14.40 -8.77 17.20
CA VAL A 122 -15.25 -9.45 18.19
C VAL A 122 -16.32 -8.47 18.64
N GLN A 123 -17.57 -8.74 18.28
CA GLN A 123 -18.73 -7.98 18.73
C GLN A 123 -19.39 -8.71 19.91
N ASP A 124 -19.60 -7.98 21.00
CA ASP A 124 -20.36 -8.41 22.18
C ASP A 124 -19.88 -9.74 22.77
N GLU A 125 -18.59 -10.07 22.59
CA GLU A 125 -17.95 -11.33 23.03
C GLU A 125 -18.56 -12.62 22.44
N GLU A 126 -19.51 -12.50 21.50
CA GLU A 126 -20.20 -13.63 20.86
C GLU A 126 -19.89 -13.73 19.37
N LYS A 127 -19.90 -12.61 18.65
CA LYS A 127 -19.76 -12.58 17.19
C LYS A 127 -18.31 -12.37 16.81
N PHE A 128 -17.72 -13.36 16.16
CA PHE A 128 -16.33 -13.34 15.73
C PHE A 128 -16.24 -13.23 14.21
N ALA A 129 -15.66 -12.14 13.69
CA ALA A 129 -15.38 -11.92 12.28
C ALA A 129 -13.86 -11.92 12.04
N LYS A 130 -13.39 -12.69 11.06
CA LYS A 130 -11.96 -12.78 10.72
C LYS A 130 -11.72 -12.38 9.27
N PHE A 131 -10.70 -11.54 9.07
CA PHE A 131 -10.23 -11.09 7.77
C PHE A 131 -8.79 -11.54 7.55
N ASN A 132 -8.55 -12.22 6.43
CA ASN A 132 -7.20 -12.48 5.94
C ASN A 132 -6.69 -11.25 5.20
N VAL A 133 -5.39 -11.01 5.26
CA VAL A 133 -4.78 -9.82 4.66
C VAL A 133 -3.95 -10.22 3.46
N SER A 134 -3.93 -9.37 2.43
CA SER A 134 -3.27 -9.68 1.15
C SER A 134 -1.86 -9.11 1.01
N VAL A 135 -1.66 -7.83 1.33
CA VAL A 135 -0.44 -7.08 0.99
C VAL A 135 -0.08 -6.09 2.12
N ILE A 136 -0.11 -6.54 3.36
CA ILE A 136 0.33 -5.73 4.51
C ILE A 136 1.57 -6.39 5.09
N SER A 137 2.72 -5.97 4.57
CA SER A 137 4.03 -6.42 5.02
C SER A 137 5.09 -5.34 4.83
N ALA A 138 6.06 -5.31 5.74
CA ALA A 138 7.21 -4.42 5.68
C ALA A 138 8.43 -5.14 6.30
N PRO A 139 9.67 -4.75 5.95
CA PRO A 139 10.83 -5.13 6.74
C PRO A 139 10.59 -4.79 8.22
N ALA A 140 11.05 -5.64 9.15
CA ALA A 140 10.75 -5.48 10.57
C ALA A 140 11.29 -4.18 11.17
N GLU A 141 12.29 -3.55 10.54
CA GLU A 141 12.82 -2.25 10.96
C GLU A 141 11.96 -1.06 10.50
N TYR A 142 11.01 -1.27 9.59
CA TYR A 142 10.20 -0.24 8.94
C TYR A 142 8.75 -0.27 9.43
N SER A 143 8.05 0.85 9.30
CA SER A 143 6.60 0.90 9.47
C SER A 143 5.91 0.56 8.16
N PHE A 144 4.73 -0.04 8.21
CA PHE A 144 3.89 -0.21 7.03
C PHE A 144 2.97 0.99 6.88
N HIS A 145 2.92 1.60 5.69
CA HIS A 145 2.03 2.72 5.39
C HIS A 145 1.14 2.40 4.18
N CYS A 146 -0.12 2.82 4.25
CA CYS A 146 -1.04 2.70 3.13
C CYS A 146 -2.16 3.74 3.17
N GLN A 147 -2.39 4.40 2.03
CA GLN A 147 -3.43 5.43 1.92
C GLN A 147 -4.85 4.89 2.19
N LEU A 148 -5.16 3.68 1.73
CA LEU A 148 -6.50 3.08 1.85
C LEU A 148 -6.37 1.59 2.17
N VAL A 149 -6.96 1.17 3.28
CA VAL A 149 -7.04 -0.22 3.73
C VAL A 149 -8.48 -0.57 4.07
N GLY A 150 -8.94 -1.76 3.67
CA GLY A 150 -10.32 -2.14 3.96
C GLY A 150 -10.85 -3.32 3.15
N THR A 151 -12.17 -3.52 3.18
CA THR A 151 -12.84 -4.67 2.54
C THR A 151 -13.11 -4.48 1.04
N SER A 152 -13.03 -3.25 0.55
CA SER A 152 -13.27 -2.91 -0.86
C SER A 152 -12.21 -3.50 -1.79
N ASN A 153 -12.64 -4.05 -2.93
CA ASN A 153 -11.74 -4.53 -4.00
C ASN A 153 -10.94 -3.42 -4.68
N LEU A 154 -11.32 -2.16 -4.49
CA LEU A 154 -10.62 -1.01 -5.06
C LEU A 154 -9.44 -0.56 -4.19
N TYR A 155 -9.31 -1.08 -2.97
CA TYR A 155 -8.26 -0.68 -2.05
C TYR A 155 -6.98 -1.48 -2.28
N PRO A 156 -5.81 -0.82 -2.26
CA PRO A 156 -4.52 -1.47 -2.52
C PRO A 156 -4.19 -2.53 -1.46
N ALA A 157 -4.48 -2.26 -0.18
CA ALA A 157 -4.39 -3.24 0.89
C ALA A 157 -5.78 -3.74 1.28
N ARG A 158 -6.07 -4.98 0.94
CA ARG A 158 -7.41 -5.57 1.10
C ARG A 158 -7.49 -6.52 2.29
N LEU A 159 -8.54 -6.32 3.08
CA LEU A 159 -9.04 -7.23 4.12
C LEU A 159 -10.08 -8.17 3.49
N ILE A 160 -9.75 -9.46 3.44
CA ILE A 160 -10.54 -10.50 2.77
C ILE A 160 -11.33 -11.27 3.82
N PRO A 161 -12.68 -11.25 3.80
CA PRO A 161 -13.49 -12.02 4.73
C PRO A 161 -13.13 -13.51 4.71
N SER A 162 -12.72 -14.06 5.84
CA SER A 162 -12.37 -15.48 6.00
C SER A 162 -13.54 -16.33 6.51
N ASN A 163 -14.53 -15.72 7.16
CA ASN A 163 -15.71 -16.40 7.69
C ASN A 163 -17.02 -15.69 7.31
N ASN A 164 -18.16 -16.31 7.63
CA ASN A 164 -19.48 -15.77 7.28
C ASN A 164 -19.76 -14.45 8.01
N GLU A 165 -19.39 -14.34 9.29
CA GLU A 165 -19.59 -13.11 10.06
C GLU A 165 -18.79 -11.93 9.49
N ALA A 166 -17.58 -12.14 8.98
CA ALA A 166 -16.79 -11.09 8.35
C ALA A 166 -17.47 -10.46 7.13
N ARG A 167 -18.43 -11.14 6.49
CA ARG A 167 -19.21 -10.56 5.38
C ARG A 167 -20.23 -9.51 5.84
N ASN A 168 -20.56 -9.49 7.13
CA ASN A 168 -21.46 -8.51 7.72
C ASN A 168 -20.74 -7.19 8.06
N TRP A 169 -19.42 -7.14 7.91
CA TRP A 169 -18.58 -6.02 8.29
C TRP A 169 -17.83 -5.46 7.09
N ASP A 170 -17.94 -4.16 6.89
CA ASP A 170 -17.01 -3.42 6.04
C ASP A 170 -16.06 -2.60 6.91
N VAL A 171 -14.78 -2.59 6.55
CA VAL A 171 -13.73 -1.85 7.26
C VAL A 171 -13.15 -0.81 6.32
N PHE A 172 -12.97 0.41 6.82
CA PHE A 172 -12.44 1.54 6.08
C PHE A 172 -11.38 2.26 6.93
N ILE A 173 -10.13 2.17 6.50
CA ILE A 173 -9.00 2.83 7.15
C ILE A 173 -8.29 3.71 6.12
N SER A 174 -8.09 4.99 6.45
CA SER A 174 -7.38 5.94 5.59
C SER A 174 -6.07 6.41 6.23
N LYS A 175 -5.01 6.55 5.42
CA LYS A 175 -3.64 6.86 5.87
C LYS A 175 -3.20 5.95 7.02
N LEU A 176 -3.36 4.64 6.86
CA LEU A 176 -2.94 3.66 7.88
C LEU A 176 -1.42 3.66 7.96
N GLN A 177 -0.87 3.82 9.17
CA GLN A 177 0.52 3.51 9.47
C GLN A 177 0.58 2.62 10.71
N ILE A 178 1.26 1.47 10.61
CA ILE A 178 1.37 0.51 11.71
C ILE A 178 2.78 -0.09 11.77
N GLN A 179 3.29 -0.25 12.98
CA GLN A 179 4.56 -0.90 13.27
C GLN A 179 4.44 -1.68 14.57
N GLY A 180 4.83 -2.96 14.57
CA GLY A 180 4.70 -3.86 15.72
C GLY A 180 6.01 -4.44 16.25
N PHE A 181 7.15 -4.07 15.65
CA PHE A 181 8.47 -4.58 15.99
C PHE A 181 9.53 -3.48 15.80
N ASN A 182 10.65 -3.60 16.52
CA ASN A 182 11.84 -2.74 16.41
C ASN A 182 11.53 -1.23 16.40
N ILE A 183 10.73 -0.79 17.37
CA ILE A 183 10.38 0.63 17.53
C ILE A 183 11.45 1.34 18.35
N GLU A 184 11.97 2.44 17.83
CA GLU A 184 12.96 3.27 18.50
C GLU A 184 12.36 4.64 18.87
N ASN A 185 12.69 5.15 20.05
CA ASN A 185 12.29 6.49 20.51
C ASN A 185 10.78 6.79 20.49
N ASN A 186 9.92 5.76 20.56
CA ASN A 186 8.45 5.91 20.48
C ASN A 186 8.00 6.67 19.22
N GLN A 187 8.71 6.47 18.09
CA GLN A 187 8.40 7.07 16.80
C GLN A 187 8.36 5.99 15.70
N PHE A 188 7.59 6.26 14.65
CA PHE A 188 7.58 5.37 13.50
C PHE A 188 8.93 5.40 12.78
N SER A 189 9.41 4.21 12.43
CA SER A 189 10.51 4.06 11.49
C SER A 189 10.07 4.43 10.06
N TYR A 190 11.03 4.42 9.14
CA TYR A 190 10.79 4.66 7.71
C TYR A 190 9.56 3.88 7.19
N ALA A 191 8.70 4.56 6.44
CA ALA A 191 7.44 4.01 5.95
C ALA A 191 7.64 3.18 4.67
N SER A 192 7.15 1.96 4.68
CA SER A 192 7.03 1.07 3.53
C SER A 192 5.61 1.14 2.97
N ASP A 193 5.46 1.80 1.83
CA ASP A 193 4.16 1.99 1.18
C ASP A 193 3.59 0.72 0.56
N CYS A 194 2.27 0.56 0.66
CA CYS A 194 1.52 -0.57 0.08
C CYS A 194 1.44 -0.57 -1.46
N THR A 195 1.88 0.49 -2.13
CA THR A 195 1.90 0.58 -3.59
C THR A 195 3.28 0.95 -4.09
N GLY A 196 3.83 0.16 -5.02
CA GLY A 196 5.06 0.52 -5.71
C GLY A 196 4.85 1.70 -6.67
N PHE A 197 5.96 2.35 -7.05
CA PHE A 197 5.98 3.49 -7.98
C PHE A 197 5.29 3.19 -9.33
N PHE A 198 5.48 1.98 -9.85
CA PHE A 198 4.91 1.53 -11.12
C PHE A 198 4.17 0.22 -10.94
N THR A 199 2.99 0.14 -11.54
CA THR A 199 2.23 -1.11 -11.60
C THR A 199 2.86 -2.06 -12.62
N PRO A 200 2.62 -3.39 -12.53
CA PRO A 200 3.06 -4.34 -13.55
C PRO A 200 2.61 -3.94 -14.97
N GLY A 201 1.39 -3.39 -15.11
CA GLY A 201 0.88 -2.91 -16.39
C GLY A 201 1.67 -1.74 -16.96
N ILE A 202 2.05 -0.77 -16.12
CA ILE A 202 2.89 0.36 -16.54
C ILE A 202 4.28 -0.15 -16.96
N TRP A 203 4.86 -1.10 -16.23
CA TRP A 203 6.12 -1.73 -16.61
C TRP A 203 6.07 -2.39 -17.98
N MET A 204 5.04 -3.18 -18.26
CA MET A 204 4.88 -3.83 -19.56
C MET A 204 4.72 -2.79 -20.69
N GLY A 205 3.94 -1.73 -20.45
CA GLY A 205 3.78 -0.63 -21.41
C GLY A 205 5.07 0.15 -21.65
N LEU A 206 5.84 0.45 -20.60
CA LEU A 206 7.08 1.20 -20.69
C LEU A 206 8.14 0.40 -21.44
N VAL A 207 8.33 -0.88 -21.09
CA VAL A 207 9.31 -1.75 -21.74
C VAL A 207 8.99 -1.93 -23.22
N THR A 208 7.73 -2.20 -23.57
CA THR A 208 7.31 -2.35 -24.97
C THR A 208 7.47 -1.04 -25.77
N SER A 209 7.13 0.10 -25.17
CA SER A 209 7.29 1.41 -25.80
C SER A 209 8.77 1.72 -26.09
N ILE A 210 9.67 1.43 -25.16
CA ILE A 210 11.12 1.60 -25.35
C ILE A 210 11.62 0.74 -26.51
N ILE A 211 11.19 -0.53 -26.61
CA ILE A 211 11.59 -1.43 -27.70
C ILE A 211 11.11 -0.88 -29.06
N LEU A 212 9.85 -0.45 -29.16
CA LEU A 212 9.31 0.09 -30.40
C LEU A 212 9.99 1.40 -30.80
N LEU A 213 10.28 2.29 -29.84
CA LEU A 213 11.03 3.51 -30.09
C LEU A 213 12.44 3.22 -30.60
N TRP A 214 13.09 2.18 -30.05
CA TRP A 214 14.42 1.78 -30.49
C TRP A 214 14.42 1.26 -31.94
N ILE A 215 13.44 0.42 -32.29
CA ILE A 215 13.26 -0.08 -33.67
C ILE A 215 12.96 1.09 -34.63
N LEU A 216 12.08 2.01 -34.23
CA LEU A 216 11.74 3.18 -35.02
C LEU A 216 12.96 4.09 -35.25
N ALA A 217 13.72 4.38 -34.20
CA ALA A 217 14.93 5.19 -34.28
C ALA A 217 15.96 4.55 -35.21
N TYR A 218 16.14 3.23 -35.13
CA TYR A 218 17.01 2.49 -36.06
C TYR A 218 16.52 2.59 -37.52
N GLY A 219 15.21 2.45 -37.74
CA GLY A 219 14.61 2.61 -39.07
C GLY A 219 14.84 4.01 -39.65
N ILE A 220 14.60 5.06 -38.86
CA ILE A 220 14.83 6.46 -39.25
C ILE A 220 16.32 6.70 -39.54
N HIS A 221 17.20 6.17 -38.69
CA HIS A 221 18.65 6.27 -38.88
C HIS A 221 19.09 5.66 -40.21
N MET A 222 18.58 4.47 -40.57
CA MET A 222 18.88 3.83 -41.86
C MET A 222 18.38 4.65 -43.06
N ILE A 223 17.18 5.23 -42.96
CA ILE A 223 16.65 6.11 -44.03
C ILE A 223 17.51 7.36 -44.19
N MET A 224 17.95 7.96 -43.09
CA MET A 224 18.80 9.16 -43.11
C MET A 224 20.18 8.91 -43.75
N GLN A 225 20.65 7.67 -43.77
CA GLN A 225 21.91 7.28 -44.41
C GLN A 225 21.78 6.91 -45.90
N LEU A 226 20.59 6.99 -46.48
CA LEU A 226 20.42 6.78 -47.92
C LEU A 226 21.14 7.90 -48.69
N THR A 227 22.23 7.53 -49.37
CA THR A 227 22.95 8.42 -50.28
C THR A 227 22.44 8.21 -51.71
N THR A 228 22.24 9.31 -52.44
CA THR A 228 21.87 9.25 -53.85
C THR A 228 23.08 8.80 -54.67
N ASN A 229 22.86 7.92 -55.66
CA ASN A 229 23.86 7.63 -56.69
C ASN A 229 24.38 8.96 -57.28
N SER A 230 25.71 9.10 -57.40
CA SER A 230 26.36 10.34 -57.82
C SER A 230 26.44 10.53 -59.33
N ARG A 231 25.98 9.56 -60.13
CA ARG A 231 26.20 9.54 -61.57
C ARG A 231 25.14 8.69 -62.25
N PHE A 232 24.14 9.38 -62.81
CA PHE A 232 23.48 8.85 -63.98
C PHE A 232 24.51 8.87 -65.12
N ASP A 233 24.73 7.73 -65.77
CA ASP A 233 25.56 7.68 -66.98
C ASP A 233 24.95 8.60 -68.03
N ASP A 234 25.55 9.78 -68.19
CA ASP A 234 25.21 10.71 -69.25
C ASP A 234 25.56 10.02 -70.58
N PRO A 235 24.59 9.78 -71.49
CA PRO A 235 24.85 9.17 -72.80
C PRO A 235 25.78 10.00 -73.70
N LYS A 236 26.13 11.23 -73.30
CA LYS A 236 27.17 12.06 -73.94
C LYS A 236 28.51 12.08 -73.19
N GLY A 237 28.60 11.47 -72.02
CA GLY A 237 29.84 11.33 -71.25
C GLY A 237 30.72 10.20 -71.80
N ALA A 238 32.04 10.37 -71.73
CA ALA A 238 32.99 9.38 -72.24
C ALA A 238 32.77 7.99 -71.60
N ALA A 239 32.60 6.98 -72.44
CA ALA A 239 32.37 5.60 -72.02
C ALA A 239 33.57 5.06 -71.23
N LEU A 240 33.29 4.30 -70.16
CA LEU A 240 34.29 3.59 -69.38
C LEU A 240 35.05 2.60 -70.27
N SER A 241 36.35 2.84 -70.46
CA SER A 241 37.23 1.92 -71.18
C SER A 241 37.51 0.69 -70.30
N VAL A 242 36.91 -0.44 -70.67
CA VAL A 242 37.24 -1.75 -70.07
C VAL A 242 38.54 -2.23 -70.71
N PRO A 243 39.63 -2.48 -69.96
CA PRO A 243 40.83 -3.03 -70.54
C PRO A 243 40.55 -4.49 -70.94
N GLN A 244 40.63 -4.79 -72.23
CA GLN A 244 40.69 -6.17 -72.70
C GLN A 244 42.13 -6.64 -72.51
N THR A 245 42.35 -7.51 -71.52
CA THR A 245 43.56 -8.33 -71.43
C THR A 245 43.50 -9.44 -72.47
N GLU A 246 44.46 -9.46 -73.39
CA GLU A 246 44.95 -10.69 -74.03
C GLU A 246 45.58 -11.63 -73.00
#